data_AF-A0A223D296-F1
#
_entry.id   AF-A0A223D296-F1
#
_cell.length_a   1.000
_cell.length_b   1.000
_cell.length_c   1.000
_cell.angle_alpha   90.00
_cell.angle_beta   90.00
_cell.angle_gamma   90.00
#
_symmetry.space_group_name_H-M   'P 1'
#
loop_
_entity.id
_entity.type
_entity.pdbx_description
1 polymer ?
#
loop_
_entity_poly.entity_id
_entity_poly.type
_entity_poly.pdbx_seq_one_letter_code
_entity_poly.pdbx_strand_id
1 'polypeptide(L)'
;MRTLEEGGDRMATSIMGMAQVTASQMRLFLRTVNPEAPDYSELYLDIGLRYGVRGDIAFAQSIHETGYWRFTGTVRPVQNNFAGLGSVSADVQGATFATPAFGIEAQIQHLYGYATSAPLPAGFKVVDPRFGILESAKLRGVAPTWEQLNGRWAVPGTNYGQQILRLWQEMLQVKTPEPIVQPPTPSPVAGEPFTDLDEVLWAKQLIKQAAELGLVQGYEDGSYRPKQPLTRAELAVILTKLREKLRE
;
A
#
# COMPACT_ATOMS: atom_id res chain seq x y z
N MET A 1 40.48 7.16 -26.44
CA MET A 1 39.70 6.28 -25.55
C MET A 1 39.04 7.17 -24.50
N ARG A 2 37.85 7.71 -24.80
CA ARG A 2 37.06 8.51 -23.87
C ARG A 2 36.03 7.56 -23.24
N THR A 3 36.13 7.38 -21.94
CA THR A 3 35.17 6.65 -21.12
C THR A 3 33.87 7.44 -21.11
N LEU A 4 32.78 6.80 -21.52
CA LEU A 4 31.43 7.35 -21.41
C LEU A 4 31.01 7.22 -19.94
N GLU A 5 30.79 8.35 -19.28
CA GLU A 5 30.04 8.43 -18.03
C GLU A 5 28.56 8.19 -18.36
N GLU A 6 28.08 6.96 -18.19
CA GLU A 6 26.64 6.67 -18.17
C GLU A 6 26.05 7.04 -16.79
N GLY A 7 26.04 8.34 -16.49
CA GLY A 7 25.30 8.93 -15.38
C GLY A 7 23.90 9.35 -15.85
N GLY A 8 23.09 8.40 -16.30
CA GLY A 8 21.69 8.67 -16.62
C GLY A 8 20.91 8.99 -15.35
N ASP A 9 20.36 10.20 -15.26
CA ASP A 9 19.47 10.67 -14.21
C ASP A 9 18.23 9.76 -14.09
N ARG A 10 18.33 8.69 -13.29
CA ARG A 10 17.16 7.91 -12.88
C ARG A 10 16.35 8.82 -11.96
N MET A 11 15.23 9.31 -12.47
CA MET A 11 14.23 10.03 -11.68
C MET A 11 14.00 9.31 -10.35
N ALA A 12 14.27 10.00 -9.25
CA ALA A 12 14.12 9.46 -7.90
C ALA A 12 12.69 8.98 -7.65
N THR A 13 12.53 7.88 -6.90
CA THR A 13 11.24 7.22 -6.73
C THR A 13 10.46 7.85 -5.57
N SER A 14 9.39 8.57 -5.87
CA SER A 14 8.52 9.20 -4.86
C SER A 14 7.92 8.18 -3.87
N ILE A 15 7.86 8.56 -2.58
CA ILE A 15 7.10 7.84 -1.55
C ILE A 15 5.60 8.00 -1.76
N MET A 16 5.18 9.20 -2.19
CA MET A 16 3.79 9.51 -2.49
C MET A 16 3.42 9.02 -3.90
N GLY A 17 2.18 8.58 -4.08
CA GLY A 17 1.62 8.17 -5.36
C GLY A 17 0.79 6.89 -5.28
N MET A 18 0.29 6.48 -6.43
CA MET A 18 -0.46 5.23 -6.57
C MET A 18 0.47 4.03 -6.58
N ALA A 19 0.02 2.93 -5.95
CA ALA A 19 0.68 1.65 -6.06
C ALA A 19 0.67 1.15 -7.52
N GLN A 20 1.72 0.44 -7.91
CA GLN A 20 1.88 -0.14 -9.25
C GLN A 20 1.87 -1.67 -9.22
N VAL A 21 2.27 -2.26 -8.09
CA VAL A 21 2.22 -3.71 -7.87
C VAL A 21 0.87 -4.08 -7.26
N THR A 22 0.26 -5.14 -7.78
CA THR A 22 -1.01 -5.68 -7.27
C THR A 22 -0.82 -6.52 -6.00
N ALA A 23 -1.86 -6.67 -5.18
CA ALA A 23 -1.82 -7.53 -3.99
C ALA A 23 -1.45 -8.98 -4.33
N SER A 24 -1.92 -9.51 -5.46
CA SER A 24 -1.54 -10.85 -5.93
C SER A 24 -0.05 -10.98 -6.22
N GLN A 25 0.56 -9.98 -6.87
CA GLN A 25 2.00 -9.97 -7.11
C GLN A 25 2.79 -9.91 -5.79
N MET A 26 2.39 -9.04 -4.86
CA MET A 26 2.98 -8.90 -3.52
C MET A 26 2.92 -10.21 -2.74
N ARG A 27 1.73 -10.83 -2.64
CA ARG A 27 1.51 -12.10 -1.95
C ARG A 27 2.35 -13.23 -2.56
N LEU A 28 2.32 -13.38 -3.88
CA LEU A 28 3.05 -14.46 -4.55
C LEU A 28 4.56 -14.28 -4.35
N PHE A 29 5.07 -13.05 -4.47
CA PHE A 29 6.48 -12.76 -4.22
C PHE A 29 6.90 -13.11 -2.79
N LEU A 30 6.15 -12.64 -1.79
CA LEU A 30 6.42 -12.94 -0.37
C LEU A 30 6.51 -14.46 -0.13
N ARG A 31 5.58 -15.22 -0.71
CA ARG A 31 5.48 -16.67 -0.53
C ARG A 31 6.55 -17.48 -1.26
N THR A 32 7.31 -16.88 -2.18
CA THR A 32 8.50 -17.55 -2.74
C THR A 32 9.57 -17.81 -1.67
N VAL A 33 9.59 -16.98 -0.61
CA VAL A 33 10.56 -17.08 0.48
C VAL A 33 9.88 -17.57 1.76
N ASN A 34 8.69 -17.09 2.10
CA ASN A 34 7.95 -17.52 3.28
C ASN A 34 6.55 -18.02 2.90
N PRO A 35 6.41 -19.31 2.52
CA PRO A 35 5.13 -19.87 2.05
C PRO A 35 3.97 -19.71 3.03
N GLU A 36 4.28 -19.76 4.34
CA GLU A 36 3.31 -19.66 5.44
C GLU A 36 3.13 -18.22 5.96
N ALA A 37 3.71 -17.22 5.28
CA ALA A 37 3.55 -15.84 5.71
C ALA A 37 2.07 -15.43 5.69
N PRO A 38 1.58 -14.75 6.74
CA PRO A 38 0.27 -14.12 6.69
C PRO A 38 0.24 -13.06 5.59
N ASP A 39 -0.87 -12.98 4.86
CA ASP A 39 -1.00 -12.05 3.74
C ASP A 39 -1.60 -10.71 4.19
N TYR A 40 -0.79 -9.66 4.12
CA TYR A 40 -1.21 -8.28 4.38
C TYR A 40 -1.19 -7.40 3.13
N SER A 41 -1.08 -7.99 1.93
CA SER A 41 -0.87 -7.23 0.69
C SER A 41 -1.98 -6.21 0.43
N GLU A 42 -3.25 -6.64 0.54
CA GLU A 42 -4.41 -5.75 0.39
C GLU A 42 -4.43 -4.64 1.45
N LEU A 43 -4.03 -4.97 2.68
CA LEU A 43 -4.03 -4.04 3.79
C LEU A 43 -3.00 -2.92 3.58
N TYR A 44 -1.83 -3.23 3.01
CA TYR A 44 -0.85 -2.22 2.61
C TYR A 44 -1.37 -1.31 1.49
N LEU A 45 -2.06 -1.86 0.49
CA LEU A 45 -2.63 -1.06 -0.61
C LEU A 45 -3.75 -0.14 -0.11
N ASP A 46 -4.67 -0.66 0.69
CA ASP A 46 -5.78 0.13 1.27
C ASP A 46 -5.25 1.24 2.19
N ILE A 47 -4.40 0.91 3.17
CA ILE A 47 -3.85 1.91 4.08
C ILE A 47 -2.99 2.91 3.32
N GLY A 48 -2.11 2.47 2.41
CA GLY A 48 -1.30 3.38 1.59
C GLY A 48 -2.14 4.38 0.81
N LEU A 49 -3.21 3.91 0.16
CA LEU A 49 -4.14 4.74 -0.61
C LEU A 49 -4.73 5.88 0.23
N ARG A 50 -5.13 5.61 1.48
CA ARG A 50 -5.73 6.61 2.38
C ARG A 50 -4.81 7.80 2.66
N TYR A 51 -3.50 7.58 2.65
CA TYR A 51 -2.48 8.61 2.87
C TYR A 51 -1.85 9.12 1.57
N GLY A 52 -2.20 8.54 0.41
CA GLY A 52 -1.51 8.80 -0.86
C GLY A 52 -0.07 8.28 -0.88
N VAL A 53 0.27 7.32 -0.03
CA VAL A 53 1.58 6.67 0.07
C VAL A 53 1.58 5.39 -0.75
N ARG A 54 2.69 5.12 -1.43
CA ARG A 54 2.89 3.90 -2.22
C ARG A 54 3.01 2.66 -1.32
N GLY A 55 1.85 2.09 -0.99
CA GLY A 55 1.70 0.90 -0.14
C GLY A 55 2.43 -0.34 -0.67
N ASP A 56 2.58 -0.47 -2.00
CA ASP A 56 3.36 -1.51 -2.65
C ASP A 56 4.85 -1.45 -2.29
N ILE A 57 5.44 -0.25 -2.24
CA ILE A 57 6.84 -0.09 -1.83
C ILE A 57 6.99 -0.17 -0.30
N ALA A 58 6.02 0.32 0.47
CA ALA A 58 6.00 0.13 1.92
C ALA A 58 5.95 -1.37 2.30
N PHE A 59 5.24 -2.19 1.54
CA PHE A 59 5.28 -3.64 1.70
C PHE A 59 6.67 -4.21 1.37
N ALA A 60 7.33 -3.74 0.30
CA ALA A 60 8.70 -4.12 -0.04
C ALA A 60 9.68 -3.79 1.10
N GLN A 61 9.53 -2.61 1.71
CA GLN A 61 10.26 -2.21 2.90
C GLN A 61 10.05 -3.20 4.04
N SER A 62 8.81 -3.60 4.29
CA SER A 62 8.52 -4.55 5.35
C SER A 62 9.04 -5.96 5.08
N ILE A 63 9.12 -6.36 3.81
CA ILE A 63 9.81 -7.61 3.43
C ILE A 63 11.28 -7.53 3.85
N HIS A 64 11.92 -6.41 3.54
CA HIS A 64 13.31 -6.18 3.89
C HIS A 64 13.52 -6.20 5.41
N GLU A 65 12.74 -5.40 6.14
CA GLU A 65 12.88 -5.20 7.60
C GLU A 65 12.62 -6.46 8.41
N THR A 66 11.63 -7.26 8.00
CA THR A 66 11.22 -8.46 8.74
C THR A 66 11.90 -9.74 8.25
N GLY A 67 12.69 -9.66 7.18
CA GLY A 67 13.20 -10.83 6.47
C GLY A 67 12.06 -11.73 5.98
N TYR A 68 11.13 -11.18 5.19
CA TYR A 68 9.95 -11.89 4.67
C TYR A 68 9.04 -12.44 5.78
N TRP A 69 8.71 -11.61 6.78
CA TRP A 69 7.83 -11.95 7.90
C TRP A 69 8.39 -13.07 8.81
N ARG A 70 9.71 -13.32 8.74
CA ARG A 70 10.37 -14.31 9.60
C ARG A 70 10.81 -13.74 10.94
N PHE A 71 10.99 -12.41 11.02
CA PHE A 71 11.36 -11.68 12.24
C PHE A 71 12.60 -12.24 12.94
N THR A 72 13.70 -12.36 12.21
CA THR A 72 14.96 -12.93 12.72
C THR A 72 15.79 -11.94 13.55
N GLY A 73 15.30 -10.71 13.73
CA GLY A 73 15.94 -9.64 14.49
C GLY A 73 15.37 -9.48 15.90
N THR A 74 15.46 -8.27 16.44
CA THR A 74 15.01 -7.92 17.80
C THR A 74 13.51 -7.73 17.89
N VAL A 75 12.87 -7.30 16.80
CA VAL A 75 11.41 -7.16 16.69
C VAL A 75 10.79 -8.55 16.50
N ARG A 76 9.83 -8.89 17.37
CA ARG A 76 9.09 -10.16 17.33
C ARG A 76 7.81 -10.05 16.50
N PRO A 77 7.31 -11.14 15.90
CA PRO A 77 6.07 -11.14 15.12
C PRO A 77 4.87 -10.57 15.90
N VAL A 78 4.78 -10.87 17.19
CA VAL A 78 3.70 -10.41 18.08
C VAL A 78 3.64 -8.89 18.25
N GLN A 79 4.69 -8.16 17.86
CA GLN A 79 4.73 -6.71 17.98
C GLN A 79 3.98 -6.00 16.85
N ASN A 80 3.64 -6.70 15.75
CA ASN A 80 3.06 -6.10 14.55
C ASN A 80 3.86 -4.89 14.03
N ASN A 81 5.17 -4.85 14.26
CA ASN A 81 6.04 -3.75 13.85
C ASN A 81 6.83 -4.14 12.61
N PHE A 82 6.22 -3.97 11.44
CA PHE A 82 6.74 -4.45 10.17
C PHE A 82 7.84 -3.56 9.57
N ALA A 83 8.21 -2.46 10.23
CA ALA A 83 9.15 -1.48 9.69
C ALA A 83 10.23 -1.05 10.69
N GLY A 84 10.41 -1.82 11.77
CA GLY A 84 11.43 -1.56 12.79
C GLY A 84 11.24 -0.25 13.57
N LEU A 85 10.03 0.32 13.60
CA LEU A 85 9.79 1.62 14.22
C LEU A 85 10.22 1.63 15.69
N GLY A 86 11.13 2.54 16.03
CA GLY A 86 11.64 2.70 17.39
C GLY A 86 12.62 1.63 17.86
N SER A 87 13.01 0.67 17.01
CA SER A 87 14.08 -0.30 17.32
C SER A 87 15.44 0.35 17.04
N VAL A 88 16.06 0.95 18.05
CA VAL A 88 17.33 1.71 17.89
C VAL A 88 18.56 0.87 18.25
N SER A 89 18.43 -0.15 19.10
CA SER A 89 19.50 -1.07 19.49
C SER A 89 18.93 -2.41 19.98
N ALA A 90 19.82 -3.39 20.27
CA ALA A 90 19.43 -4.68 20.85
C ALA A 90 18.68 -4.55 22.19
N ASP A 91 18.94 -3.48 22.94
CA ASP A 91 18.39 -3.24 24.27
C ASP A 91 17.11 -2.38 24.25
N VAL A 92 16.80 -1.73 23.13
CA VAL A 92 15.59 -0.91 22.96
C VAL A 92 14.58 -1.69 22.13
N GLN A 93 13.59 -2.30 22.80
CA GLN A 93 12.48 -2.94 22.10
C GLN A 93 11.74 -1.90 21.26
N GLY A 94 11.59 -2.19 19.97
CA GLY A 94 10.79 -1.36 19.05
C GLY A 94 9.33 -1.27 19.48
N ALA A 95 8.58 -0.37 18.82
CA ALA A 95 7.15 -0.18 19.06
C ALA A 95 6.37 -1.51 18.93
N THR A 96 5.23 -1.58 19.64
CA THR A 96 4.29 -2.71 19.59
C THR A 96 2.91 -2.18 19.27
N PHE A 97 2.22 -2.84 18.34
CA PHE A 97 0.91 -2.44 17.86
C PHE A 97 -0.11 -3.56 18.11
N ALA A 98 -1.32 -3.18 18.50
CA ALA A 98 -2.37 -4.13 18.87
C ALA A 98 -2.80 -5.04 17.72
N THR A 99 -2.73 -4.55 16.48
CA THR A 99 -3.12 -5.30 15.28
C THR A 99 -2.13 -5.05 14.14
N PRO A 100 -2.06 -5.94 13.14
CA PRO A 100 -1.30 -5.70 11.93
C PRO A 100 -1.66 -4.37 11.24
N ALA A 101 -2.95 -4.03 11.22
CA ALA A 101 -3.43 -2.78 10.63
C ALA A 101 -2.82 -1.54 11.31
N PHE A 102 -2.76 -1.50 12.64
CA PHE A 102 -2.12 -0.38 13.34
C PHE A 102 -0.61 -0.31 13.09
N GLY A 103 0.05 -1.45 12.97
CA GLY A 103 1.48 -1.51 12.64
C GLY A 103 1.79 -0.97 11.25
N ILE A 104 1.01 -1.39 10.26
CA ILE A 104 1.11 -0.94 8.87
C ILE A 104 0.77 0.56 8.79
N GLU A 105 -0.30 1.00 9.46
CA GLU A 105 -0.68 2.42 9.49
C GLU A 105 0.39 3.29 10.13
N ALA A 106 1.04 2.85 11.21
CA ALA A 106 2.17 3.57 11.80
C ALA A 106 3.35 3.69 10.82
N GLN A 107 3.69 2.63 10.10
CA GLN A 107 4.72 2.71 9.05
C GLN A 107 4.33 3.72 7.96
N ILE A 108 3.09 3.66 7.47
CA ILE A 108 2.60 4.55 6.42
C ILE A 108 2.57 6.01 6.90
N GLN A 109 2.18 6.28 8.15
CA GLN A 109 2.27 7.61 8.74
C GLN A 109 3.71 8.12 8.84
N HIS A 110 4.67 7.25 9.18
CA HIS A 110 6.07 7.65 9.25
C HIS A 110 6.62 8.02 7.86
N LEU A 111 6.31 7.21 6.84
CA LEU A 111 6.64 7.49 5.44
C LEU A 111 5.97 8.79 4.95
N TYR A 112 4.68 8.97 5.23
CA TYR A 112 3.95 10.20 4.95
C TYR A 112 4.62 11.42 5.62
N GLY A 113 5.05 11.25 6.87
CA GLY A 113 5.75 12.26 7.64
C GLY A 113 7.04 12.70 6.96
N TYR A 114 7.87 11.76 6.51
CA TYR A 114 9.07 12.06 5.74
C TYR A 114 8.79 12.71 4.39
N ALA A 115 7.70 12.30 3.73
CA ALA A 115 7.41 12.72 2.37
C ALA A 115 6.75 14.10 2.27
N THR A 116 6.02 14.53 3.30
CA THR A 116 5.29 15.80 3.28
C THR A 116 5.11 16.41 4.69
N SER A 117 4.99 17.74 4.72
CA SER A 117 4.60 18.52 5.90
C SER A 117 3.09 18.78 6.00
N ALA A 118 2.29 18.27 5.05
CA ALA A 118 0.84 18.38 5.09
C ALA A 118 0.24 17.74 6.36
N PRO A 119 -0.91 18.24 6.87
CA PRO A 119 -1.63 17.57 7.94
C PRO A 119 -2.07 16.18 7.48
N LEU A 120 -2.24 15.23 8.42
CA LEU A 120 -2.82 13.93 8.10
C LEU A 120 -4.17 14.09 7.39
N PRO A 121 -4.55 13.16 6.50
CA PRO A 121 -5.86 13.18 5.87
C PRO A 121 -6.98 13.31 6.91
N ALA A 122 -8.04 14.04 6.57
CA ALA A 122 -9.13 14.33 7.50
C ALA A 122 -9.76 13.05 8.04
N GLY A 123 -10.01 13.01 9.36
CA GLY A 123 -10.62 11.86 10.05
C GLY A 123 -9.62 10.80 10.54
N PHE A 124 -8.35 10.87 10.15
CA PHE A 124 -7.32 9.95 10.61
C PHE A 124 -6.62 10.46 11.87
N LYS A 125 -6.30 9.53 12.78
CA LYS A 125 -5.58 9.81 14.03
C LYS A 125 -4.14 9.33 13.92
N VAL A 126 -3.24 9.98 14.64
CA VAL A 126 -1.85 9.53 14.74
C VAL A 126 -1.81 8.17 15.46
N VAL A 127 -1.21 7.18 14.80
CA VAL A 127 -0.92 5.83 15.30
C VAL A 127 0.60 5.63 15.42
N ASP A 128 1.40 6.29 14.59
CA ASP A 128 2.85 6.28 14.71
C ASP A 128 3.31 6.99 15.99
N PRO A 129 3.89 6.29 16.98
CA PRO A 129 4.36 6.90 18.22
C PRO A 129 5.51 7.90 18.00
N ARG A 130 6.14 7.90 16.82
CA ARG A 130 7.26 8.78 16.46
C ARG A 130 6.82 9.98 15.63
N PHE A 131 5.54 10.07 15.25
CA PHE A 131 5.07 11.14 14.37
C PHE A 131 5.27 12.53 15.00
N GLY A 132 5.01 12.66 16.31
CA GLY A 132 5.26 13.89 17.05
C GLY A 132 6.74 14.29 17.09
N ILE A 133 7.65 13.31 17.07
CA ILE A 133 9.10 13.57 17.00
C ILE A 133 9.47 14.14 15.62
N LEU A 134 8.87 13.63 14.54
CA LEU A 134 9.10 14.17 13.19
C LEU A 134 8.74 15.67 13.13
N GLU A 135 7.65 16.05 13.79
CA GLU A 135 7.22 17.45 13.90
C GLU A 135 8.22 18.27 14.72
N SER A 136 8.48 17.88 15.97
CA SER A 136 9.33 18.66 16.88
C SER A 136 10.78 18.79 16.40
N ALA A 137 11.28 17.78 15.68
CA ALA A 137 12.62 17.77 15.13
C ALA A 137 12.72 18.37 13.70
N LYS A 138 11.62 18.92 13.16
CA LYS A 138 11.56 19.47 11.80
C LYS A 138 12.01 18.48 10.71
N LEU A 139 11.62 17.23 10.87
CA LEU A 139 11.90 16.13 9.94
C LEU A 139 10.74 15.85 8.99
N ARG A 140 9.66 16.63 9.06
CA ARG A 140 8.54 16.54 8.12
C ARG A 140 8.96 17.00 6.71
N GLY A 141 8.66 16.21 5.69
CA GLY A 141 8.92 16.55 4.28
C GLY A 141 10.40 16.55 3.85
N VAL A 142 11.32 16.05 4.67
CA VAL A 142 12.77 16.10 4.38
C VAL A 142 13.26 14.96 3.47
N ALA A 143 12.40 13.98 3.17
CA ALA A 143 12.73 12.83 2.33
C ALA A 143 11.51 12.39 1.49
N PRO A 144 11.11 13.16 0.46
CA PRO A 144 10.02 12.80 -0.46
C PRO A 144 10.25 11.54 -1.30
N THR A 145 11.48 11.06 -1.44
CA THR A 145 11.79 9.86 -2.25
C THR A 145 12.40 8.73 -1.44
N TRP A 146 12.24 7.49 -1.91
CA TRP A 146 12.75 6.29 -1.25
C TRP A 146 14.27 6.31 -1.08
N GLU A 147 14.99 6.85 -2.06
CA GLU A 147 16.45 7.01 -2.01
C GLU A 147 16.89 8.00 -0.91
N GLN A 148 16.06 9.01 -0.59
CA GLN A 148 16.33 9.99 0.47
C GLN A 148 16.11 9.43 1.88
N LEU A 149 15.57 8.21 2.01
CA LEU A 149 15.51 7.50 3.29
C LEU A 149 16.87 6.94 3.72
N ASN A 150 17.86 6.92 2.82
CA ASN A 150 19.24 6.57 3.12
C ASN A 150 19.82 7.48 4.22
N GLY A 151 20.34 6.88 5.29
CA GLY A 151 20.85 7.61 6.45
C GLY A 151 19.77 8.29 7.30
N ARG A 152 18.47 8.06 7.01
CA ARG A 152 17.35 8.62 7.76
C ARG A 152 16.50 7.56 8.42
N TRP A 153 16.05 6.60 7.63
CA TRP A 153 15.34 5.43 8.13
C TRP A 153 16.31 4.40 8.70
N ALA A 154 17.37 4.11 7.96
CA ALA A 154 18.46 3.23 8.38
C ALA A 154 19.80 3.98 8.36
N VAL A 155 20.57 3.88 9.44
CA VAL A 155 21.90 4.50 9.61
C VAL A 155 22.94 3.40 9.79
N PRO A 156 24.11 3.44 9.11
CA PRO A 156 24.61 4.44 8.18
C PRO A 156 24.12 4.25 6.72
N GLY A 157 22.98 3.58 6.50
CA GLY A 157 22.55 3.00 5.22
C GLY A 157 22.66 3.94 4.01
N THR A 158 23.64 3.69 3.14
CA THR A 158 23.87 4.47 1.90
C THR A 158 23.08 3.95 0.70
N ASN A 159 22.50 2.75 0.80
CA ASN A 159 21.78 2.08 -0.27
C ASN A 159 20.44 1.46 0.15
N TYR A 160 19.92 1.83 1.33
CA TYR A 160 18.71 1.26 1.92
C TYR A 160 17.49 1.40 1.00
N GLY A 161 17.21 2.62 0.51
CA GLY A 161 16.14 2.87 -0.45
C GLY A 161 16.29 2.04 -1.72
N GLN A 162 17.52 1.88 -2.23
CA GLN A 162 17.79 1.05 -3.42
C GLN A 162 17.53 -0.43 -3.16
N GLN A 163 17.80 -0.94 -1.95
CA GLN A 163 17.47 -2.33 -1.59
C GLN A 163 15.95 -2.57 -1.61
N ILE A 164 15.18 -1.62 -1.07
CA ILE A 164 13.71 -1.68 -1.08
C ILE A 164 13.17 -1.60 -2.51
N LEU A 165 13.69 -0.67 -3.31
CA LEU A 165 13.26 -0.49 -4.70
C LEU A 165 13.57 -1.71 -5.56
N ARG A 166 14.64 -2.46 -5.28
CA ARG A 166 14.91 -3.75 -5.95
C ARG A 166 13.82 -4.78 -5.65
N LEU A 167 13.44 -4.95 -4.39
CA LEU A 167 12.33 -5.85 -4.02
C LEU A 167 11.02 -5.45 -4.70
N TRP A 168 10.72 -4.15 -4.72
CA TRP A 168 9.55 -3.63 -5.42
C TRP A 168 9.59 -3.91 -6.94
N GLN A 169 10.74 -3.70 -7.58
CA GLN A 169 10.93 -4.00 -9.00
C GLN A 169 10.76 -5.49 -9.30
N GLU A 170 11.29 -6.36 -8.44
CA GLU A 170 11.11 -7.81 -8.55
C GLU A 170 9.64 -8.23 -8.41
N MET A 171 8.91 -7.65 -7.45
CA MET A 171 7.47 -7.86 -7.31
C MET A 171 6.70 -7.44 -8.57
N LEU A 172 7.09 -6.32 -9.21
CA LEU A 172 6.47 -5.85 -10.45
C LEU A 172 6.60 -6.86 -11.61
N GLN A 173 7.66 -7.69 -11.60
CA GLN A 173 7.88 -8.73 -12.61
C GLN A 173 7.13 -10.03 -12.33
N VAL A 174 6.48 -10.17 -11.16
CA VAL A 174 5.75 -11.39 -10.82
C VAL A 174 4.57 -11.55 -11.77
N LYS A 175 4.57 -12.67 -12.49
CA LYS A 175 3.42 -13.11 -13.28
C LYS A 175 2.37 -13.66 -12.33
N THR A 176 1.20 -13.05 -12.33
CA THR A 176 0.03 -13.61 -11.66
C THR A 176 -0.72 -14.47 -12.67
N PRO A 177 -1.32 -15.60 -12.25
CA PRO A 177 -2.33 -16.25 -13.08
C PRO A 177 -3.38 -15.20 -13.45
N GLU A 178 -3.75 -15.12 -14.72
CA GLU A 178 -4.88 -14.27 -15.12
C GLU A 178 -6.06 -14.62 -14.19
N PRO A 179 -6.79 -13.62 -13.67
CA PRO A 179 -8.03 -13.91 -12.97
C PRO A 179 -8.86 -14.79 -13.91
N ILE A 180 -9.28 -15.97 -13.45
CA ILE A 180 -10.20 -16.84 -14.18
C ILE A 180 -11.59 -16.19 -14.12
N VAL A 181 -11.71 -14.97 -14.64
CA VAL A 181 -12.95 -14.23 -14.74
C VAL A 181 -13.33 -14.35 -16.21
N GLN A 182 -14.08 -15.41 -16.55
CA GLN A 182 -15.05 -15.25 -17.63
C GLN A 182 -15.90 -14.05 -17.23
N PRO A 183 -16.04 -13.00 -18.05
CA PRO A 183 -16.83 -11.84 -17.67
C PRO A 183 -18.22 -12.34 -17.29
N PRO A 184 -18.61 -12.32 -15.99
CA PRO A 184 -19.99 -12.59 -15.63
C PRO A 184 -20.76 -11.42 -16.22
N THR A 185 -21.81 -11.70 -16.98
CA THR A 185 -22.64 -10.62 -17.52
C THR A 185 -23.24 -9.90 -16.32
N PRO A 186 -22.98 -8.58 -16.13
CA PRO A 186 -23.69 -7.83 -15.10
C PRO A 186 -25.16 -7.84 -15.48
N SER A 187 -25.99 -8.45 -14.65
CA SER A 187 -27.45 -8.41 -14.80
C SER A 187 -28.00 -7.28 -13.94
N PRO A 188 -29.02 -6.56 -14.41
CA PRO A 188 -29.56 -5.41 -13.69
C PRO A 188 -30.31 -5.87 -12.45
N VAL A 189 -29.66 -5.82 -11.28
CA VAL A 189 -30.33 -5.77 -9.98
C VAL A 189 -30.11 -4.39 -9.39
N ALA A 190 -31.10 -3.52 -9.57
CA ALA A 190 -31.12 -2.21 -8.95
C ALA A 190 -31.77 -2.33 -7.55
N GLY A 191 -31.07 -1.89 -6.50
CA GLY A 191 -31.72 -1.47 -5.26
C GLY A 191 -31.49 -2.30 -3.99
N GLU A 192 -30.70 -3.38 -3.99
CA GLU A 192 -30.33 -4.08 -2.75
C GLU A 192 -28.86 -3.81 -2.33
N PRO A 193 -28.57 -3.70 -1.02
CA PRO A 193 -27.19 -3.56 -0.57
C PRO A 193 -26.40 -4.84 -0.89
N PHE A 194 -25.27 -4.70 -1.57
CA PHE A 194 -24.46 -5.87 -1.94
C PHE A 194 -24.02 -6.66 -0.69
N THR A 195 -24.10 -7.99 -0.77
CA THR A 195 -23.94 -8.89 0.38
C THR A 195 -22.50 -9.00 0.89
N ASP A 196 -21.53 -8.53 0.11
CA ASP A 196 -20.10 -8.74 0.31
C ASP A 196 -19.31 -7.45 0.59
N LEU A 197 -19.98 -6.31 0.82
CA LEU A 197 -19.27 -5.05 1.08
C LEU A 197 -18.61 -4.97 2.46
N ASP A 198 -18.99 -5.83 3.39
CA ASP A 198 -18.31 -5.91 4.70
C ASP A 198 -16.87 -6.41 4.58
N GLU A 199 -16.51 -6.99 3.43
CA GLU A 199 -15.14 -7.33 3.08
C GLU A 199 -14.26 -6.12 2.78
N VAL A 200 -14.85 -4.94 2.52
CA VAL A 200 -14.17 -3.69 2.14
C VAL A 200 -14.84 -2.48 2.79
N LEU A 201 -14.84 -2.43 4.12
CA LEU A 201 -15.53 -1.37 4.89
C LEU A 201 -15.23 0.06 4.42
N TRP A 202 -14.02 0.31 3.91
CA TRP A 202 -13.61 1.62 3.37
C TRP A 202 -14.30 1.97 2.05
N ALA A 203 -14.46 1.00 1.15
CA ALA A 203 -15.08 1.19 -0.16
C ALA A 203 -16.59 1.03 -0.08
N LYS A 204 -17.12 0.39 0.97
CA LYS A 204 -18.54 0.11 1.17
C LYS A 204 -19.42 1.33 0.89
N GLN A 205 -19.10 2.48 1.45
CA GLN A 205 -19.92 3.68 1.25
C GLN A 205 -19.76 4.27 -0.16
N LEU A 206 -18.57 4.22 -0.74
CA LEU A 206 -18.28 4.70 -2.10
C LEU A 206 -18.98 3.82 -3.15
N ILE A 207 -18.95 2.50 -2.97
CA ILE A 207 -19.60 1.52 -3.84
C ILE A 207 -21.12 1.68 -3.77
N LYS A 208 -21.68 1.87 -2.56
CA LYS A 208 -23.11 2.17 -2.39
C LYS A 208 -23.51 3.45 -3.12
N GLN A 209 -22.76 4.55 -2.93
CA GLN A 209 -23.02 5.81 -3.64
C GLN A 209 -22.90 5.65 -5.15
N ALA A 210 -21.87 4.94 -5.65
CA ALA A 210 -21.71 4.67 -7.07
C ALA A 210 -22.86 3.82 -7.63
N ALA A 211 -23.40 2.88 -6.85
CA ALA A 211 -24.56 2.08 -7.23
C ALA A 211 -25.86 2.89 -7.24
N GLU A 212 -26.08 3.75 -6.23
CA GLU A 212 -27.20 4.71 -6.19
C GLU A 212 -27.16 5.68 -7.37
N LEU A 213 -25.96 6.11 -7.75
CA LEU A 213 -25.74 6.91 -8.96
C LEU A 213 -25.83 6.07 -10.24
N GLY A 214 -26.04 4.76 -10.18
CA GLY A 214 -26.11 3.86 -11.34
C GLY A 214 -24.79 3.66 -12.09
N LEU A 215 -23.67 4.17 -11.56
CA LEU A 215 -22.33 4.08 -12.14
C LEU A 215 -21.82 2.64 -12.11
N VAL A 216 -22.10 1.91 -11.03
CA VAL A 216 -21.72 0.51 -10.84
C VAL A 216 -22.94 -0.36 -10.58
N GLN A 217 -22.82 -1.66 -10.80
CA GLN A 217 -23.88 -2.65 -10.60
C GLN A 217 -23.28 -3.93 -10.02
N GLY A 218 -24.08 -4.70 -9.28
CA GLY A 218 -23.70 -5.99 -8.73
C GLY A 218 -24.01 -7.14 -9.67
N TYR A 219 -23.88 -8.36 -9.16
CA TYR A 219 -24.16 -9.60 -9.85
C TYR A 219 -25.52 -10.19 -9.43
N GLU A 220 -26.04 -11.17 -10.18
CA GLU A 220 -27.33 -11.82 -9.89
C GLU A 220 -27.40 -12.49 -8.51
N ASP A 221 -26.24 -12.86 -7.96
CA ASP A 221 -26.11 -13.46 -6.63
C ASP A 221 -26.17 -12.44 -5.48
N GLY A 222 -26.36 -11.14 -5.79
CA GLY A 222 -26.40 -10.05 -4.81
C GLY A 222 -25.04 -9.53 -4.38
N SER A 223 -23.94 -10.04 -4.94
CA SER A 223 -22.56 -9.58 -4.65
C SER A 223 -22.14 -8.39 -5.51
N TYR A 224 -21.11 -7.65 -5.08
CA TYR A 224 -20.40 -6.65 -5.89
C TYR A 224 -18.98 -7.11 -6.29
N ARG A 225 -18.43 -8.06 -5.55
CA ARG A 225 -17.07 -8.62 -5.67
C ARG A 225 -15.98 -7.55 -5.59
N PRO A 226 -15.95 -6.72 -4.53
CA PRO A 226 -15.09 -5.54 -4.44
C PRO A 226 -13.58 -5.82 -4.43
N LYS A 227 -13.17 -7.05 -4.12
CA LYS A 227 -11.77 -7.49 -4.16
C LYS A 227 -11.34 -8.00 -5.54
N GLN A 228 -12.27 -8.16 -6.48
CA GLN A 228 -11.92 -8.56 -7.84
C GLN A 228 -11.36 -7.35 -8.60
N PRO A 229 -10.27 -7.52 -9.38
CA PRO A 229 -9.76 -6.46 -10.23
C PRO A 229 -10.83 -6.01 -11.22
N LEU A 230 -11.03 -4.69 -11.32
CA LEU A 230 -11.90 -4.09 -12.31
C LEU A 230 -11.33 -4.33 -13.72
N THR A 231 -12.12 -4.90 -14.61
CA THR A 231 -11.70 -5.12 -16.00
C THR A 231 -11.72 -3.79 -16.79
N ARG A 232 -10.98 -3.75 -17.90
CA ARG A 232 -11.00 -2.58 -18.82
C ARG A 232 -12.40 -2.29 -19.36
N ALA A 233 -13.21 -3.33 -19.59
CA ALA A 233 -14.58 -3.18 -20.08
C ALA A 233 -15.49 -2.58 -19.00
N GLU A 234 -15.43 -3.08 -17.77
CA GLU A 234 -16.21 -2.50 -16.65
C GLU A 234 -15.79 -1.05 -16.38
N LEU A 235 -14.49 -0.75 -16.40
CA LEU A 235 -14.00 0.63 -16.29
C LEU A 235 -14.53 1.52 -17.41
N ALA A 236 -14.53 1.04 -18.66
CA ALA A 236 -15.06 1.82 -19.79
C ALA A 236 -16.57 2.10 -19.63
N VAL A 237 -17.35 1.14 -19.12
CA VAL A 237 -18.77 1.32 -18.81
C VAL A 237 -18.97 2.37 -17.72
N ILE A 238 -18.22 2.28 -16.61
CA ILE A 238 -18.28 3.25 -15.51
C ILE A 238 -17.95 4.66 -16.02
N LEU A 239 -16.89 4.82 -16.80
CA LEU A 239 -16.48 6.11 -17.37
C LEU A 239 -17.51 6.67 -18.34
N THR A 240 -18.18 5.81 -19.12
CA THR A 240 -19.23 6.22 -20.05
C THR A 240 -20.43 6.76 -19.29
N LYS A 241 -20.92 6.02 -18.29
CA LYS A 241 -22.04 6.44 -17.43
C LYS A 241 -21.73 7.71 -16.66
N LEU A 242 -20.50 7.84 -16.14
CA LEU A 242 -20.06 9.04 -15.45
C LEU A 242 -20.07 10.25 -16.39
N ARG A 243 -19.56 10.09 -17.62
CA ARG A 243 -19.56 11.15 -18.63
C ARG A 243 -20.97 11.60 -19.00
N GLU A 244 -21.92 10.67 -19.11
CA GLU A 244 -23.33 10.98 -19.38
C GLU A 244 -23.94 11.81 -18.25
N LYS A 245 -23.74 11.41 -16.99
CA LYS A 245 -24.25 12.14 -15.82
C LYS A 245 -23.66 13.52 -15.62
N LEU A 246 -22.41 13.75 -16.03
CA LEU A 246 -21.79 15.08 -15.96
C LEU A 246 -22.31 16.05 -17.03
N ARG A 247 -23.16 15.58 -17.97
CA ARG A 247 -23.76 16.40 -19.01
C ARG A 247 -25.22 16.75 -18.74
N GLU A 248 -25.80 16.19 -17.68
CA GLU A 248 -27.14 16.50 -17.16
C GLU A 248 -27.07 17.64 -16.13
#